data_AF-A0A818HSV7-F1
#
_entry.id   AF-A0A818HSV7-F1
#
_cell.length_a   1.000
_cell.length_b   1.000
_cell.length_c   1.000
_cell.angle_alpha   90.00
_cell.angle_beta   90.00
_cell.angle_gamma   90.00
#
_symmetry.space_group_name_H-M   'P 1'
#
loop_
_entity.id
_entity.type
_entity.pdbx_description
1 polymer ?
#
loop_
_entity_poly.entity_id
_entity_poly.type
_entity_poly.pdbx_seq_one_letter_code
_entity_poly.pdbx_strand_id
1 'polypeptide(L)'
;MEDRHFDTFLLRNTTLSEIPSNVFANFTFLILQFEHNPYLSTIHSDAFINTNDYVRVFETSNTNLSETIFASVISNFANLLKITMLNDSVQRIPSNVFCQSTLQQLWFGIHGIATQPLKSVDSYAFYYLPSLQFLRIFSDDLSQFNKESFALRTSCDNECGPLEIHLGGRQLSSNSFPLTSLTLFGDRLVFIRFYQTPNLKYLDEAIFKPYLESDGSKPILDVAHSGSFIWGTEESCPCEMAWIQRDYFHSGDPMLIDNRVYGYPCWTYNFSSCKNI
;
A
#
# COMPACT_ATOMS: atom_id res chain seq x y z
N MET A 1 -5.54 23.31 34.75
CA MET A 1 -4.87 22.02 34.97
C MET A 1 -3.78 21.96 33.94
N GLU A 2 -2.54 21.63 34.31
CA GLU A 2 -1.48 21.39 33.32
C GLU A 2 -1.83 20.16 32.50
N ASP A 3 -1.91 20.34 31.18
CA ASP A 3 -2.06 19.24 30.25
C ASP A 3 -0.81 18.36 30.33
N ARG A 4 -1.01 17.09 30.70
CA ARG A 4 0.08 16.12 30.79
C ARG A 4 0.35 15.57 29.39
N HIS A 5 1.27 16.26 28.71
CA HIS A 5 1.72 15.90 27.38
C HIS A 5 2.85 14.87 27.44
N PHE A 6 2.69 13.80 26.67
CA PHE A 6 3.69 12.75 26.51
C PHE A 6 3.94 12.52 25.03
N ASP A 7 5.17 12.18 24.67
CA ASP A 7 5.47 11.88 23.28
C ASP A 7 4.83 10.56 22.85
N THR A 8 4.94 9.52 23.69
CA THR A 8 4.56 8.16 23.29
C THR A 8 3.75 7.47 24.38
N PHE A 9 2.65 6.85 23.97
CA PHE A 9 1.99 5.79 24.71
C PHE A 9 2.36 4.44 24.08
N LEU A 10 3.00 3.57 24.87
CA LEU A 10 3.37 2.22 24.46
C LEU A 10 2.63 1.20 25.34
N LEU A 11 1.77 0.40 24.71
CA LEU A 11 1.18 -0.78 25.32
C LEU A 11 1.85 -2.03 24.74
N ARG A 12 2.55 -2.80 25.58
CA ARG A 12 3.33 -3.95 25.11
C ARG A 12 3.17 -5.19 25.99
N ASN A 13 3.08 -6.36 25.36
CA ASN A 13 3.08 -7.66 26.03
C ASN A 13 2.00 -7.79 27.12
N THR A 14 0.80 -7.27 26.87
CA THR A 14 -0.30 -7.34 27.82
C THR A 14 -1.31 -8.42 27.46
N THR A 15 -2.10 -8.82 28.46
CA THR A 15 -3.26 -9.70 28.28
C THR A 15 -4.57 -8.93 28.13
N LEU A 16 -4.49 -7.60 27.93
CA LEU A 16 -5.68 -6.77 27.77
C LEU A 16 -6.38 -7.12 26.47
N SER A 17 -7.69 -7.33 26.55
CA SER A 17 -8.54 -7.52 25.37
C SER A 17 -9.14 -6.21 24.86
N GLU A 18 -9.20 -5.20 25.72
CA GLU A 18 -9.89 -3.94 25.46
C GLU A 18 -9.17 -2.75 26.09
N ILE A 19 -9.22 -1.61 25.40
CA ILE A 19 -8.94 -0.29 25.97
C ILE A 19 -10.26 0.48 26.09
N PRO A 20 -10.74 0.74 27.32
CA PRO A 20 -12.05 1.34 27.54
C PRO A 20 -12.06 2.84 27.24
N SER A 21 -13.28 3.39 27.10
CA SER A 21 -13.51 4.83 26.90
C SER A 21 -12.87 5.68 28.00
N ASN A 22 -12.36 6.86 27.65
CA ASN A 22 -11.88 7.89 28.58
C ASN A 22 -10.73 7.51 29.52
N VAL A 23 -10.11 6.33 29.35
CA VAL A 23 -9.04 5.86 30.23
C VAL A 23 -7.82 6.78 30.21
N PHE A 24 -7.57 7.47 29.08
CA PHE A 24 -6.48 8.44 28.94
C PHE A 24 -6.98 9.89 28.76
N ALA A 25 -8.18 10.23 29.22
CA ALA A 25 -8.74 11.57 29.02
C ALA A 25 -7.87 12.70 29.60
N ASN A 26 -7.04 12.45 30.61
CA ASN A 26 -6.18 13.49 31.21
C ASN A 26 -4.78 13.61 30.59
N PHE A 27 -4.56 12.96 29.44
CA PHE A 27 -3.26 12.87 28.78
C PHE A 27 -3.37 13.18 27.30
N THR A 28 -2.27 13.67 26.73
CA THR A 28 -2.11 13.84 25.28
C THR A 28 -0.88 13.09 24.81
N PHE A 29 -0.98 12.41 23.65
CA PHE A 29 0.11 11.64 23.06
C PHE A 29 0.36 12.04 21.60
N LEU A 30 1.63 12.09 21.19
CA LEU A 30 2.01 12.25 19.79
C LEU A 30 1.98 10.90 19.05
N ILE A 31 2.36 9.82 19.73
CA ILE A 31 2.55 8.49 19.18
C ILE A 31 1.77 7.48 20.02
N LEU A 32 0.97 6.63 19.36
CA LEU A 32 0.29 5.49 19.97
C LEU A 32 0.87 4.19 19.40
N GLN A 33 1.42 3.33 20.26
CA GLN A 33 2.03 2.05 19.89
C GLN A 33 1.42 0.90 20.67
N PHE A 34 0.98 -0.13 19.95
CA PHE A 34 0.42 -1.37 20.50
C PHE A 34 1.22 -2.56 19.98
N GLU A 35 2.08 -3.12 20.82
CA GLU A 35 3.03 -4.18 20.41
C GLU A 35 2.79 -5.49 21.15
N HIS A 36 2.66 -6.59 20.42
CA HIS A 36 2.53 -7.94 20.99
C HIS A 36 1.41 -8.04 22.05
N ASN A 37 0.22 -7.55 21.70
CA ASN A 37 -0.99 -7.68 22.52
C ASN A 37 -1.99 -8.58 21.76
N PRO A 38 -1.77 -9.90 21.70
CA PRO A 38 -2.53 -10.79 20.81
C PRO A 38 -4.01 -10.91 21.17
N TYR A 39 -4.40 -10.47 22.38
CA TYR A 39 -5.80 -10.46 22.82
C TYR A 39 -6.49 -9.12 22.59
N LEU A 40 -5.74 -8.05 22.31
CA LEU A 40 -6.30 -6.73 22.12
C LEU A 40 -7.09 -6.68 20.82
N SER A 41 -8.41 -6.78 20.95
CA SER A 41 -9.36 -6.74 19.83
C SER A 41 -10.18 -5.47 19.78
N THR A 42 -10.14 -4.65 20.84
CA THR A 42 -10.99 -3.47 20.97
C THR A 42 -10.22 -2.30 21.55
N ILE A 43 -10.32 -1.16 20.88
CA ILE A 43 -9.93 0.14 21.43
C ILE A 43 -11.14 1.03 21.25
N HIS A 44 -11.73 1.49 22.35
CA HIS A 44 -12.87 2.40 22.28
C HIS A 44 -12.45 3.70 21.58
N SER A 45 -13.30 4.25 20.70
CA SER A 45 -13.02 5.49 19.95
C SER A 45 -12.59 6.64 20.87
N ASP A 46 -13.21 6.71 22.05
CA ASP A 46 -12.98 7.77 23.04
C ASP A 46 -11.91 7.41 24.09
N ALA A 47 -11.17 6.32 23.92
CA ALA A 47 -10.07 5.97 24.83
C ALA A 47 -9.03 7.10 24.94
N PHE A 48 -8.86 7.85 23.84
CA PHE A 48 -7.86 8.91 23.64
C PHE A 48 -8.49 10.27 23.31
N ILE A 49 -9.71 10.56 23.82
CA ILE A 49 -10.53 11.71 23.38
C ILE A 49 -9.79 13.06 23.34
N ASN A 50 -8.94 13.37 24.32
CA ASN A 50 -8.18 14.63 24.37
C ASN A 50 -6.86 14.60 23.57
N THR A 51 -6.48 13.43 23.06
CA THR A 51 -5.28 13.19 22.25
C THR A 51 -5.58 13.30 20.74
N ASN A 52 -6.85 13.32 20.33
CA ASN A 52 -7.28 13.22 18.93
C ASN A 52 -6.54 14.17 17.96
N ASP A 53 -6.37 15.43 18.34
CA ASP A 53 -5.71 16.44 17.49
C ASP A 53 -4.18 16.35 17.50
N TYR A 54 -3.60 15.59 18.43
CA TYR A 54 -2.15 15.52 18.65
C TYR A 54 -1.51 14.31 17.99
N VAL A 55 -2.24 13.19 17.83
CA VAL A 55 -1.65 11.95 17.30
C VAL A 55 -1.13 12.16 15.88
N ARG A 56 0.16 11.87 15.70
CA ARG A 56 0.84 11.87 14.39
C ARG A 56 1.17 10.48 13.92
N VAL A 57 1.30 9.52 14.84
CA VAL A 57 1.75 8.16 14.53
C VAL A 57 0.88 7.15 15.28
N PHE A 58 0.33 6.20 14.53
CA PHE A 58 -0.44 5.08 15.06
C PHE A 58 0.17 3.76 14.56
N GLU A 59 0.66 2.94 15.48
CA GLU A 59 1.36 1.69 15.16
C GLU A 59 0.79 0.51 15.93
N THR A 60 0.47 -0.55 15.21
CA THR A 60 0.01 -1.82 15.76
C THR A 60 0.88 -2.95 15.24
N SER A 61 1.27 -3.84 16.14
CA SER A 61 2.03 -5.02 15.82
C SER A 61 1.56 -6.20 16.66
N ASN A 62 1.15 -7.29 16.02
CA ASN A 62 0.69 -8.52 16.68
C ASN A 62 -0.47 -8.23 17.66
N THR A 63 -1.52 -7.58 17.15
CA THR A 63 -2.80 -7.39 17.85
C THR A 63 -3.93 -8.17 17.17
N ASN A 64 -5.14 -8.12 17.73
CA ASN A 64 -6.33 -8.72 17.12
C ASN A 64 -7.35 -7.66 16.69
N LEU A 65 -6.87 -6.45 16.33
CA LEU A 65 -7.73 -5.38 15.84
C LEU A 65 -8.27 -5.75 14.46
N SER A 66 -9.59 -5.68 14.30
CA SER A 66 -10.28 -5.87 13.02
C SER A 66 -10.31 -4.57 12.22
N GLU A 67 -10.64 -4.67 10.93
CA GLU A 67 -10.77 -3.50 10.06
C GLU A 67 -11.77 -2.45 10.60
N THR A 68 -12.87 -2.88 11.24
CA THR A 68 -13.88 -1.96 11.78
C THR A 68 -13.37 -1.20 13.00
N ILE A 69 -12.66 -1.89 13.90
CA ILE A 69 -12.13 -1.26 15.11
C ILE A 69 -11.00 -0.31 14.73
N PHE A 70 -10.08 -0.75 13.87
CA PHE A 70 -9.02 0.09 13.33
C PHE A 70 -9.58 1.36 12.68
N ALA A 71 -10.55 1.22 11.77
CA ALA A 71 -11.16 2.35 11.08
C ALA A 71 -11.80 3.35 12.05
N SER A 72 -12.51 2.85 13.06
CA SER A 72 -13.17 3.68 14.09
C SER A 72 -12.17 4.44 14.97
N VAL A 73 -10.98 3.90 15.17
CA VAL A 73 -9.95 4.55 16.00
C VAL A 73 -9.26 5.64 15.19
N ILE A 74 -8.77 5.32 13.99
CA ILE A 74 -8.01 6.28 13.19
C ILE A 74 -8.85 7.46 12.70
N SER A 75 -10.17 7.29 12.56
CA SER A 75 -11.07 8.37 12.14
C SER A 75 -11.05 9.57 13.10
N ASN A 76 -10.66 9.35 14.36
CA ASN A 76 -10.56 10.38 15.36
C ASN A 76 -9.25 11.20 15.27
N PHE A 77 -8.25 10.73 14.53
CA PHE A 77 -6.92 11.33 14.51
C PHE A 77 -6.70 12.15 13.24
N ALA A 78 -7.03 13.45 13.27
CA ALA A 78 -7.02 14.31 12.08
C ALA A 78 -5.61 14.59 11.52
N ASN A 79 -4.58 14.53 12.37
CA ASN A 79 -3.22 14.96 12.06
C ASN A 79 -2.22 13.80 11.86
N LEU A 80 -2.71 12.58 11.61
CA LEU A 80 -1.86 11.41 11.37
C LEU A 80 -0.93 11.64 10.19
N LEU A 81 0.37 11.40 10.41
CA LEU A 81 1.41 11.35 9.40
C LEU A 81 1.73 9.91 8.98
N LYS A 82 1.62 8.96 9.91
CA LYS A 82 2.01 7.57 9.69
C LYS A 82 1.04 6.61 10.36
N ILE A 83 0.67 5.57 9.61
CA ILE A 83 0.01 4.37 10.14
C ILE A 83 0.86 3.16 9.80
N THR A 84 1.06 2.28 10.77
CA THR A 84 1.71 0.98 10.55
C THR A 84 0.91 -0.10 11.22
N MET A 85 0.51 -1.10 10.44
CA MET A 85 -0.22 -2.27 10.91
C MET A 85 0.54 -3.52 10.53
N LEU A 86 1.02 -4.27 11.52
CA LEU A 86 1.85 -5.47 11.32
C LEU A 86 1.24 -6.68 12.05
N ASN A 87 0.94 -7.76 11.33
CA ASN A 87 0.40 -8.98 11.95
C ASN A 87 -0.83 -8.73 12.83
N ASP A 88 -1.82 -8.00 12.29
CA ASP A 88 -3.11 -7.79 12.93
C ASP A 88 -4.18 -8.66 12.28
N SER A 89 -5.47 -8.47 12.60
CA SER A 89 -6.57 -9.28 12.05
C SER A 89 -7.26 -8.65 10.84
N VAL A 90 -6.65 -7.63 10.22
CA VAL A 90 -7.22 -6.88 9.10
C VAL A 90 -7.20 -7.70 7.82
N GLN A 91 -8.39 -8.09 7.35
CA GLN A 91 -8.54 -8.90 6.12
C GLN A 91 -8.85 -8.07 4.88
N ARG A 92 -9.26 -6.82 5.05
CA ARG A 92 -9.60 -5.91 3.95
C ARG A 92 -9.20 -4.48 4.28
N ILE A 93 -8.76 -3.71 3.29
CA ILE A 93 -8.68 -2.24 3.37
C ILE A 93 -9.98 -1.69 2.77
N PRO A 94 -10.92 -1.17 3.59
CA PRO A 94 -12.22 -0.70 3.11
C PRO A 94 -12.14 0.59 2.28
N SER A 95 -13.17 0.83 1.47
CA SER A 95 -13.36 2.09 0.76
C SER A 95 -13.38 3.29 1.71
N ASN A 96 -12.71 4.39 1.35
CA ASN A 96 -12.72 5.65 2.09
C ASN A 96 -12.37 5.52 3.58
N VAL A 97 -11.59 4.50 3.95
CA VAL A 97 -11.24 4.24 5.36
C VAL A 97 -10.33 5.33 5.94
N PHE A 98 -9.54 5.98 5.09
CA PHE A 98 -8.67 7.08 5.49
C PHE A 98 -9.23 8.43 5.03
N CYS A 99 -9.27 9.39 5.95
CA CYS A 99 -9.75 10.76 5.71
C CYS A 99 -8.72 11.82 6.17
N GLN A 100 -7.50 11.40 6.51
CA GLN A 100 -6.45 12.25 7.05
C GLN A 100 -5.66 12.89 5.91
N SER A 101 -5.89 14.17 5.66
CA SER A 101 -5.20 14.90 4.58
C SER A 101 -3.68 14.99 4.78
N THR A 102 -3.20 14.83 6.01
CA THR A 102 -1.80 14.92 6.39
C THR A 102 -1.04 13.59 6.33
N LEU A 103 -1.74 12.47 6.06
CA LEU A 103 -1.15 11.14 6.12
C LEU A 103 -0.17 10.91 4.96
N GLN A 104 1.07 10.59 5.31
CA GLN A 104 2.19 10.46 4.37
C GLN A 104 2.64 9.02 4.19
N GLN A 105 2.49 8.17 5.22
CA GLN A 105 3.02 6.81 5.20
C GLN A 105 1.99 5.79 5.68
N LEU A 106 1.77 4.76 4.86
CA LEU A 106 0.89 3.63 5.15
C LEU A 106 1.64 2.31 4.98
N TRP A 107 1.61 1.48 6.02
CA TRP A 107 2.28 0.18 6.03
C TRP A 107 1.30 -0.90 6.49
N PHE A 108 1.04 -1.87 5.62
CA PHE A 108 0.29 -3.09 5.92
C PHE A 108 1.19 -4.28 5.69
N GLY A 109 1.74 -4.84 6.78
CA GLY A 109 2.67 -5.97 6.71
C GLY A 109 4.04 -5.64 6.09
N ILE A 110 5.00 -6.52 6.37
CA ILE A 110 6.38 -6.49 5.87
C ILE A 110 6.87 -7.93 5.65
N HIS A 111 7.31 -8.24 4.44
CA HIS A 111 7.89 -9.53 4.10
C HIS A 111 9.02 -9.94 5.07
N GLY A 112 8.99 -11.20 5.53
CA GLY A 112 10.01 -11.76 6.43
C GLY A 112 9.97 -11.25 7.87
N ILE A 113 9.09 -10.29 8.19
CA ILE A 113 8.95 -9.74 9.54
C ILE A 113 7.54 -10.02 10.09
N ALA A 114 6.50 -9.56 9.38
CA ALA A 114 5.12 -9.63 9.83
C ALA A 114 4.16 -9.56 8.65
N THR A 115 3.37 -10.61 8.41
CA THR A 115 2.33 -10.59 7.36
C THR A 115 1.01 -10.09 7.93
N GLN A 116 0.20 -9.40 7.13
CA GLN A 116 -1.23 -9.22 7.43
C GLN A 116 -2.01 -10.37 6.79
N PRO A 117 -3.18 -10.77 7.31
CA PRO A 117 -4.11 -11.69 6.65
C PRO A 117 -4.97 -10.96 5.60
N LEU A 118 -4.41 -9.92 4.98
CA LEU A 118 -5.12 -9.02 4.07
C LEU A 118 -5.41 -9.73 2.75
N LYS A 119 -6.67 -9.83 2.36
CA LYS A 119 -7.12 -10.52 1.15
C LYS A 119 -7.43 -9.58 0.01
N SER A 120 -7.96 -8.39 0.31
CA SER A 120 -8.38 -7.44 -0.71
C SER A 120 -8.26 -5.97 -0.31
N VAL A 121 -8.23 -5.10 -1.33
CA VAL A 121 -8.31 -3.65 -1.21
C VAL A 121 -9.50 -3.14 -2.01
N ASP A 122 -10.39 -2.41 -1.35
CA ASP A 122 -11.62 -1.91 -1.95
C ASP A 122 -11.39 -0.68 -2.84
N SER A 123 -12.42 -0.32 -3.62
CA SER A 123 -12.41 0.89 -4.44
C SER A 123 -12.21 2.12 -3.59
N TYR A 124 -11.43 3.10 -4.06
CA TYR A 124 -11.21 4.37 -3.37
C TYR A 124 -10.66 4.25 -1.95
N ALA A 125 -9.98 3.14 -1.62
CA ALA A 125 -9.40 2.94 -0.29
C ALA A 125 -8.50 4.11 0.15
N PHE A 126 -7.74 4.69 -0.80
CA PHE A 126 -6.78 5.76 -0.54
C PHE A 126 -7.21 7.14 -1.07
N TYR A 127 -8.48 7.30 -1.45
CA TYR A 127 -8.93 8.46 -2.23
C TYR A 127 -8.72 9.81 -1.54
N TYR A 128 -8.93 9.88 -0.23
CA TYR A 128 -8.79 11.12 0.55
C TYR A 128 -7.39 11.32 1.14
N LEU A 129 -6.35 10.76 0.51
CA LEU A 129 -4.97 10.86 0.98
C LEU A 129 -4.06 11.66 0.02
N PRO A 130 -4.29 12.99 -0.12
CA PRO A 130 -3.52 13.82 -1.04
C PRO A 130 -2.02 13.85 -0.70
N SER A 131 -1.65 13.75 0.58
CA SER A 131 -0.25 13.79 1.03
C SER A 131 0.45 12.43 1.11
N LEU A 132 -0.20 11.32 0.73
CA LEU A 132 0.37 9.98 0.90
C LEU A 132 1.60 9.77 0.02
N GLN A 133 2.80 9.71 0.58
CA GLN A 133 4.06 9.55 -0.18
C GLN A 133 4.51 8.11 -0.27
N PHE A 134 4.13 7.27 0.69
CA PHE A 134 4.56 5.87 0.73
C PHE A 134 3.42 4.96 1.14
N LEU A 135 3.15 3.96 0.31
CA LEU A 135 2.18 2.91 0.56
C LEU A 135 2.86 1.56 0.41
N ARG A 136 2.91 0.78 1.49
CA ARG A 136 3.33 -0.61 1.46
C ARG A 136 2.16 -1.52 1.83
N ILE A 137 1.94 -2.51 0.98
CA ILE A 137 1.00 -3.60 1.23
C ILE A 137 1.73 -4.92 0.99
N PHE A 138 1.90 -5.68 2.06
CA PHE A 138 2.41 -7.05 2.05
C PHE A 138 1.43 -7.98 2.75
N SER A 139 0.91 -8.94 2.02
CA SER A 139 0.16 -10.05 2.59
C SER A 139 0.24 -11.25 1.69
N ASP A 140 0.53 -12.41 2.29
CA ASP A 140 0.52 -13.66 1.57
C ASP A 140 -0.85 -14.00 0.98
N ASP A 141 -1.94 -13.54 1.60
CA ASP A 141 -3.32 -13.83 1.20
C ASP A 141 -3.90 -12.79 0.23
N LEU A 142 -3.15 -11.71 -0.06
CA LEU A 142 -3.61 -10.64 -0.93
C LEU A 142 -3.74 -11.16 -2.35
N SER A 143 -4.97 -11.21 -2.84
CA SER A 143 -5.28 -11.82 -4.15
C SER A 143 -6.13 -10.91 -5.04
N GLN A 144 -6.68 -9.82 -4.51
CA GLN A 144 -7.62 -8.97 -5.25
C GLN A 144 -7.50 -7.49 -4.89
N PHE A 145 -7.46 -6.65 -5.93
CA PHE A 145 -7.79 -5.23 -5.87
C PHE A 145 -9.16 -5.00 -6.50
N ASN A 146 -9.89 -4.00 -6.06
CA ASN A 146 -11.08 -3.52 -6.76
C ASN A 146 -10.73 -2.39 -7.74
N LYS A 147 -11.67 -2.05 -8.62
CA LYS A 147 -11.52 -0.89 -9.51
C LYS A 147 -11.21 0.36 -8.70
N GLU A 148 -10.35 1.24 -9.23
CA GLU A 148 -10.04 2.54 -8.63
C GLU A 148 -9.52 2.44 -7.18
N SER A 149 -8.94 1.29 -6.79
CA SER A 149 -8.43 1.08 -5.43
C SER A 149 -7.33 2.08 -5.06
N PHE A 150 -6.54 2.51 -6.06
CA PHE A 150 -5.44 3.46 -5.91
C PHE A 150 -5.76 4.88 -6.38
N ALA A 151 -7.02 5.16 -6.72
CA ALA A 151 -7.44 6.51 -7.09
C ALA A 151 -7.13 7.51 -5.97
N LEU A 152 -6.64 8.69 -6.34
CA LEU A 152 -6.33 9.78 -5.42
C LEU A 152 -7.13 11.03 -5.78
N ARG A 153 -7.53 11.78 -4.76
CA ARG A 153 -8.07 13.12 -4.96
C ARG A 153 -6.95 14.08 -5.35
N THR A 154 -7.15 14.80 -6.45
CA THR A 154 -6.13 15.64 -7.11
C THR A 154 -5.86 16.99 -6.44
N SER A 155 -6.62 17.39 -5.41
CA SER A 155 -6.39 18.64 -4.70
C SER A 155 -5.32 18.45 -3.61
N CYS A 156 -4.06 18.67 -3.95
CA CYS A 156 -3.05 19.01 -2.96
C CYS A 156 -2.64 20.47 -3.12
N ASP A 157 -2.81 21.23 -2.04
CA ASP A 157 -2.61 22.67 -2.04
C ASP A 157 -1.12 23.07 -2.05
N ASN A 158 -0.20 22.14 -1.77
CA ASN A 158 1.26 22.32 -1.88
C ASN A 158 1.95 20.96 -2.11
N GLU A 159 2.80 20.88 -3.14
CA GLU A 159 3.81 19.84 -3.39
C GLU A 159 3.45 18.41 -2.93
N CYS A 160 2.49 17.77 -3.59
CA CYS A 160 2.40 16.31 -3.55
C CYS A 160 3.73 15.73 -4.06
N GLY A 161 4.62 15.35 -3.14
CA GLY A 161 5.82 14.58 -3.49
C GLY A 161 5.46 13.29 -4.25
N PRO A 162 6.43 12.59 -4.84
CA PRO A 162 6.16 11.32 -5.50
C PRO A 162 5.46 10.33 -4.55
N LEU A 163 4.61 9.47 -5.11
CA LEU A 163 4.00 8.35 -4.39
C LEU A 163 4.72 7.05 -4.75
N GLU A 164 5.28 6.39 -3.75
CA GLU A 164 5.85 5.05 -3.86
C GLU A 164 4.85 4.00 -3.35
N ILE A 165 4.50 3.03 -4.19
CA ILE A 165 3.58 1.94 -3.88
C ILE A 165 4.34 0.62 -3.96
N HIS A 166 4.43 -0.08 -2.85
CA HIS A 166 5.08 -1.39 -2.72
C HIS A 166 4.00 -2.45 -2.52
N LEU A 167 3.85 -3.33 -3.50
CA LEU A 167 2.87 -4.44 -3.46
C LEU A 167 3.60 -5.79 -3.43
N GLY A 168 3.27 -6.62 -2.44
CA GLY A 168 3.86 -7.94 -2.32
C GLY A 168 2.92 -8.95 -1.66
N GLY A 169 3.14 -10.24 -1.97
CA GLY A 169 2.27 -11.29 -1.49
C GLY A 169 2.28 -12.53 -2.37
N ARG A 170 2.26 -13.70 -1.75
CA ARG A 170 2.26 -14.98 -2.48
C ARG A 170 1.04 -15.16 -3.36
N GLN A 171 -0.17 -14.78 -2.93
CA GLN A 171 -1.38 -14.92 -3.74
C GLN A 171 -1.58 -13.81 -4.78
N LEU A 172 -0.70 -12.81 -4.81
CA LEU A 172 -0.81 -11.74 -5.79
C LEU A 172 -0.44 -12.26 -7.19
N SER A 173 -1.35 -12.10 -8.13
CA SER A 173 -1.26 -12.67 -9.47
C SER A 173 -1.60 -11.66 -10.57
N SER A 174 -1.39 -12.04 -11.82
CA SER A 174 -1.72 -11.21 -12.99
C SER A 174 -3.22 -10.86 -13.10
N ASN A 175 -4.09 -11.67 -12.50
CA ASN A 175 -5.55 -11.43 -12.47
C ASN A 175 -6.02 -10.67 -11.23
N SER A 176 -5.11 -10.29 -10.34
CA SER A 176 -5.45 -9.59 -9.10
C SER A 176 -5.85 -8.12 -9.33
N PHE A 177 -5.55 -7.58 -10.51
CA PHE A 177 -5.85 -6.21 -10.89
C PHE A 177 -7.02 -6.19 -11.87
N PRO A 178 -8.13 -5.53 -11.55
CA PRO A 178 -9.17 -5.26 -12.54
C PRO A 178 -8.81 -4.04 -13.39
N LEU A 179 -9.53 -3.88 -14.51
CA LEU A 179 -9.52 -2.65 -15.29
C LEU A 179 -9.75 -1.43 -14.36
N THR A 180 -9.04 -0.34 -14.64
CA THR A 180 -9.07 0.92 -13.87
C THR A 180 -8.60 0.83 -12.41
N SER A 181 -7.96 -0.25 -11.97
CA SER A 181 -7.36 -0.30 -10.62
C SER A 181 -6.21 0.69 -10.45
N LEU A 182 -5.43 0.93 -11.51
CA LEU A 182 -4.26 1.81 -11.55
C LEU A 182 -4.53 3.13 -12.32
N THR A 183 -5.69 3.74 -12.10
CA THR A 183 -6.06 5.01 -12.73
C THR A 183 -6.33 6.09 -11.68
N LEU A 184 -6.48 7.35 -12.13
CA LEU A 184 -6.86 8.49 -11.29
C LEU A 184 -5.80 8.89 -10.25
N PHE A 185 -4.52 8.88 -10.63
CA PHE A 185 -3.42 9.41 -9.80
C PHE A 185 -3.26 10.94 -9.89
N GLY A 186 -3.96 11.60 -10.81
CA GLY A 186 -3.72 13.01 -11.16
C GLY A 186 -2.36 13.22 -11.83
N ASP A 187 -1.78 14.41 -11.68
CA ASP A 187 -0.46 14.75 -12.23
C ASP A 187 0.71 14.25 -11.36
N ARG A 188 0.44 13.34 -10.44
CA ARG A 188 1.39 12.88 -9.44
C ARG A 188 2.33 11.82 -10.02
N LEU A 189 3.64 11.95 -9.77
CA LEU A 189 4.59 10.89 -10.10
C LEU A 189 4.34 9.70 -9.18
N VAL A 190 4.05 8.55 -9.77
CA VAL A 190 3.81 7.29 -9.06
C VAL A 190 4.85 6.26 -9.46
N PHE A 191 5.41 5.60 -8.46
CA PHE A 191 6.31 4.47 -8.59
C PHE A 191 5.63 3.24 -8.00
N ILE A 192 5.38 2.21 -8.81
CA ILE A 192 4.84 0.93 -8.34
C ILE A 192 5.96 -0.11 -8.37
N ARG A 193 6.20 -0.76 -7.24
CA ARG A 193 7.13 -1.88 -7.12
C ARG A 193 6.41 -3.13 -6.67
N PHE A 194 6.65 -4.20 -7.41
CA PHE A 194 6.27 -5.56 -7.04
C PHE A 194 7.44 -6.29 -6.39
N TYR A 195 7.17 -6.99 -5.31
CA TYR A 195 8.17 -7.79 -4.61
C TYR A 195 7.55 -9.02 -3.97
N GLN A 196 8.22 -10.17 -4.07
CA GLN A 196 7.74 -11.44 -3.50
C GLN A 196 6.32 -11.79 -4.01
N THR A 197 6.15 -11.74 -5.33
CA THR A 197 4.89 -12.00 -6.04
C THR A 197 5.08 -13.15 -7.04
N PRO A 198 5.31 -14.39 -6.56
CA PRO A 198 5.65 -15.53 -7.42
C PRO A 198 4.53 -15.91 -8.41
N ASN A 199 3.29 -15.47 -8.17
CA ASN A 199 2.13 -15.75 -9.03
C ASN A 199 1.83 -14.62 -10.03
N LEU A 200 2.57 -13.50 -9.99
CA LEU A 200 2.48 -12.43 -10.98
C LEU A 200 3.32 -12.81 -12.21
N LYS A 201 2.67 -13.40 -13.22
CA LYS A 201 3.34 -13.99 -14.39
C LYS A 201 3.48 -13.04 -15.57
N TYR A 202 2.50 -12.16 -15.73
CA TYR A 202 2.43 -11.10 -16.73
C TYR A 202 1.73 -9.85 -16.17
N LEU A 203 1.80 -8.77 -16.93
CA LEU A 203 1.16 -7.48 -16.71
C LEU A 203 0.24 -7.24 -17.89
N ASP A 204 -1.07 -7.17 -17.62
CA ASP A 204 -2.08 -6.98 -18.65
C ASP A 204 -1.95 -5.58 -19.29
N GLU A 205 -1.84 -5.53 -20.62
CA GLU A 205 -1.69 -4.27 -21.38
C GLU A 205 -2.82 -3.29 -21.05
N ALA A 206 -4.07 -3.75 -20.99
CA ALA A 206 -5.22 -2.88 -20.78
C ALA A 206 -5.25 -2.23 -19.39
N ILE A 207 -4.49 -2.78 -18.43
CA ILE A 207 -4.39 -2.27 -17.07
C ILE A 207 -3.15 -1.40 -16.88
N PHE A 208 -1.99 -1.89 -17.33
CA PHE A 208 -0.70 -1.26 -17.01
C PHE A 208 -0.27 -0.21 -18.04
N LYS A 209 -0.70 -0.31 -19.30
CA LYS A 209 -0.36 0.69 -20.32
C LYS A 209 -1.00 2.05 -20.03
N PRO A 210 -2.30 2.17 -19.69
CA PRO A 210 -2.88 3.46 -19.31
C PRO A 210 -2.21 4.10 -18.10
N TYR A 211 -1.70 3.29 -17.16
CA TYR A 211 -0.87 3.76 -16.07
C TYR A 211 0.44 4.33 -16.61
N LEU A 212 1.23 3.57 -17.37
CA LEU A 212 2.53 4.00 -17.91
C LEU A 212 2.44 5.21 -18.85
N GLU A 213 1.30 5.38 -19.52
CA GLU A 213 1.00 6.47 -20.46
C GLU A 213 0.28 7.65 -19.80
N SER A 214 0.01 7.63 -18.48
CA SER A 214 -0.65 8.75 -17.83
C SER A 214 0.19 10.02 -17.98
N ASP A 215 -0.40 11.04 -18.60
CA ASP A 215 0.27 12.31 -18.91
C ASP A 215 0.81 13.02 -17.65
N GLY A 216 1.85 13.83 -17.83
CA GLY A 216 2.35 14.76 -16.81
C GLY A 216 3.40 14.19 -15.84
N SER A 217 3.27 12.92 -15.43
CA SER A 217 4.04 12.44 -14.28
C SER A 217 5.10 11.36 -14.56
N LYS A 218 5.14 10.79 -15.77
CA LYS A 218 6.08 9.72 -16.18
C LYS A 218 6.20 8.61 -15.13
N PRO A 219 5.11 7.87 -14.85
CA PRO A 219 5.12 6.85 -13.82
C PRO A 219 6.09 5.71 -14.14
N ILE A 220 6.50 5.02 -13.07
CA ILE A 220 7.51 3.97 -13.11
C ILE A 220 6.92 2.68 -12.55
N LEU A 221 7.32 1.56 -13.16
CA LEU A 221 6.99 0.22 -12.74
C LEU A 221 8.27 -0.58 -12.49
N ASP A 222 8.41 -1.20 -11.32
CA ASP A 222 9.54 -2.06 -10.96
C ASP A 222 9.04 -3.48 -10.67
N VAL A 223 9.44 -4.42 -11.51
CA VAL A 223 9.12 -5.85 -11.40
C VAL A 223 10.33 -6.71 -11.02
N ALA A 224 11.48 -6.09 -10.74
CA ALA A 224 12.77 -6.75 -10.53
C ALA A 224 12.76 -7.75 -9.37
N HIS A 225 11.89 -7.54 -8.38
CA HIS A 225 11.87 -8.31 -7.13
C HIS A 225 10.65 -9.23 -7.00
N SER A 226 9.83 -9.35 -8.04
CA SER A 226 8.62 -10.18 -8.08
C SER A 226 8.89 -11.68 -7.83
N GLY A 227 10.12 -12.16 -7.99
CA GLY A 227 10.47 -13.58 -7.91
C GLY A 227 10.01 -14.40 -9.13
N SER A 228 8.84 -14.13 -9.69
CA SER A 228 8.32 -14.76 -10.91
C SER A 228 9.15 -14.41 -12.15
N PHE A 229 9.54 -13.14 -12.29
CA PHE A 229 10.29 -12.65 -13.45
C PHE A 229 11.79 -12.94 -13.40
N ILE A 230 12.34 -13.31 -12.23
CA ILE A 230 13.80 -13.45 -12.02
C ILE A 230 14.31 -14.83 -12.47
N TRP A 231 13.44 -15.83 -12.60
CA TRP A 231 13.82 -17.20 -12.95
C TRP A 231 13.38 -17.65 -14.34
N GLY A 232 12.80 -16.74 -15.13
CA GLY A 232 12.64 -16.97 -16.56
C GLY A 232 14.02 -16.97 -17.20
N THR A 233 14.58 -18.14 -17.46
CA THR A 233 15.45 -18.30 -18.63
C THR A 233 14.73 -17.63 -19.80
N GLU A 234 15.45 -16.95 -20.70
CA GLU A 234 14.86 -16.24 -21.85
C GLU A 234 13.73 -17.05 -22.53
N GLU A 235 13.79 -18.38 -22.50
CA GLU A 235 12.80 -19.35 -22.99
C GLU A 235 11.35 -19.31 -22.42
N SER A 236 11.00 -18.52 -21.37
CA SER A 236 9.67 -18.62 -20.72
C SER A 236 8.84 -17.32 -20.64
N CYS A 237 9.08 -16.37 -21.54
CA CYS A 237 8.34 -15.10 -21.55
C CYS A 237 6.91 -15.24 -22.10
N PRO A 238 5.86 -14.92 -21.32
CA PRO A 238 4.48 -15.01 -21.78
C PRO A 238 4.17 -13.96 -22.85
N CYS A 239 3.43 -14.34 -23.89
CA CYS A 239 3.08 -13.46 -25.00
C CYS A 239 2.32 -12.20 -24.55
N GLU A 240 1.60 -12.28 -23.43
CA GLU A 240 0.90 -11.20 -22.76
C GLU A 240 1.83 -10.05 -22.32
N MET A 241 3.15 -10.25 -22.31
CA MET A 241 4.15 -9.22 -21.98
C MET A 241 4.79 -8.57 -23.22
N ALA A 242 4.50 -9.06 -24.43
CA ALA A 242 5.14 -8.59 -25.66
C ALA A 242 4.98 -7.07 -25.87
N TRP A 243 3.86 -6.49 -25.43
CA TRP A 243 3.59 -5.05 -25.52
C TRP A 243 4.63 -4.21 -24.78
N ILE A 244 5.20 -4.70 -23.67
CA ILE A 244 6.22 -3.95 -22.90
C ILE A 244 7.48 -3.77 -23.74
N GLN A 245 7.93 -4.83 -24.40
CA GLN A 245 9.08 -4.74 -25.30
C GLN A 245 8.75 -3.90 -26.52
N ARG A 246 7.57 -4.10 -27.13
CA ARG A 246 7.10 -3.33 -28.30
C ARG A 246 7.10 -1.83 -28.04
N ASP A 247 6.60 -1.41 -26.87
CA ASP A 247 6.28 0.00 -26.61
C ASP A 247 7.35 0.72 -25.76
N TYR A 248 8.13 0.01 -24.94
CA TYR A 248 9.05 0.61 -23.96
C TYR A 248 10.52 0.19 -24.10
N PHE A 249 10.86 -0.66 -25.08
CA PHE A 249 12.26 -0.98 -25.38
C PHE A 249 12.82 -0.02 -26.44
N HIS A 250 13.44 1.08 -26.01
CA HIS A 250 13.87 2.15 -26.94
C HIS A 250 15.33 2.04 -27.40
N SER A 251 16.20 1.34 -26.68
CA SER A 251 17.54 0.97 -27.15
C SER A 251 18.08 -0.15 -26.27
N GLY A 252 18.94 -1.01 -26.81
CA GLY A 252 19.44 -2.22 -26.13
C GLY A 252 20.25 -2.02 -24.85
N ASP A 253 20.15 -0.86 -24.19
CA ASP A 253 20.68 -0.60 -22.86
C ASP A 253 19.54 -0.59 -21.82
N PRO A 254 19.39 -1.67 -21.02
CA PRO A 254 18.37 -1.77 -19.98
C PRO A 254 18.58 -0.78 -18.82
N MET A 255 19.71 -0.04 -18.78
CA MET A 255 20.04 0.92 -17.72
C MET A 255 19.79 2.39 -18.09
N LEU A 256 19.21 2.68 -19.26
CA LEU A 256 18.86 4.06 -19.59
C LEU A 256 17.75 4.60 -18.68
N ILE A 257 17.98 5.82 -18.19
CA ILE A 257 17.15 6.56 -17.22
C ILE A 257 15.71 6.78 -17.72
N ASP A 258 15.47 6.66 -19.03
CA ASP A 258 14.13 6.81 -19.64
C ASP A 258 13.28 5.52 -19.60
N ASN A 259 13.82 4.40 -19.11
CA ASN A 259 13.05 3.16 -18.98
C ASN A 259 11.99 3.31 -17.87
N ARG A 260 10.71 3.21 -18.23
CA ARG A 260 9.59 3.28 -17.28
C ARG A 260 9.28 1.93 -16.62
N VAL A 261 9.85 0.84 -17.14
CA VAL A 261 9.68 -0.52 -16.60
C VAL A 261 11.06 -1.07 -16.23
N TYR A 262 11.27 -1.37 -14.95
CA TYR A 262 12.53 -1.88 -14.41
C TYR A 262 12.43 -3.36 -14.05
N GLY A 263 13.53 -4.09 -14.24
CA GLY A 263 13.62 -5.50 -13.88
C GLY A 263 12.84 -6.45 -14.78
N TYR A 264 12.42 -5.99 -15.96
CA TYR A 264 11.75 -6.83 -16.95
C TYR A 264 12.77 -7.80 -17.58
N PRO A 265 12.57 -9.12 -17.50
CA PRO A 265 13.57 -10.10 -17.93
C PRO A 265 13.52 -10.40 -19.44
N CYS A 266 12.43 -10.03 -20.11
CA CYS A 266 12.15 -10.44 -21.48
C CYS A 266 12.57 -9.41 -22.54
N TRP A 267 13.52 -8.51 -22.21
CA TRP A 267 13.98 -7.47 -23.14
C TRP A 267 14.58 -8.03 -24.44
N THR A 268 15.20 -9.20 -24.38
CA THR A 268 15.86 -9.87 -25.50
C THR A 268 15.02 -11.01 -26.09
N TYR A 269 13.84 -11.29 -25.53
CA TYR A 269 13.01 -12.40 -25.97
C TYR A 269 12.42 -12.14 -27.37
N ASN A 270 12.33 -13.19 -28.17
CA ASN A 270 11.73 -13.14 -29.50
C ASN A 270 10.24 -13.53 -29.42
N PHE A 271 9.36 -12.54 -29.40
CA PHE A 271 7.92 -12.80 -29.42
C PHE A 271 7.35 -13.11 -30.82
N SER A 272 8.13 -13.23 -31.90
CA SER A 272 7.59 -13.44 -33.27
C SER A 272 6.66 -14.67 -33.43
N SER A 273 6.74 -15.65 -32.51
CA SER A 273 5.84 -16.80 -32.47
C SER A 273 4.49 -16.54 -31.79
N CYS A 274 4.33 -15.43 -31.07
CA CYS A 274 3.08 -15.04 -30.43
C CYS A 274 2.08 -14.57 -31.48
N LYS A 275 0.85 -15.07 -31.37
CA LYS A 275 -0.25 -14.63 -32.23
C LYS A 275 -0.81 -13.32 -31.67
N ASN A 276 -1.03 -12.32 -32.53
CA ASN A 276 -1.66 -11.03 -32.20
C ASN A 276 -0.83 -10.06 -31.33
N ILE A 277 0.46 -9.86 -31.64
CA ILE A 277 1.27 -8.75 -31.07
C ILE A 277 0.94 -7.42 -31.75
#